data_AF-A0A554P8N8-F1
#
_entry.id   AF-A0A554P8N8-F1
#
_cell.length_a   1.000
_cell.length_b   1.000
_cell.length_c   1.000
_cell.angle_alpha   90.00
_cell.angle_beta   90.00
_cell.angle_gamma   90.00
#
_symmetry.space_group_name_H-M   'P 1'
#
loop_
_entity.id
_entity.type
_entity.pdbx_description
1 polymer ?
#
loop_
_entity_poly.entity_id
_entity_poly.type
_entity_poly.pdbx_seq_one_letter_code
_entity_poly.pdbx_strand_id
1 'polypeptide(L)'
;MARTDPQFNLRIPETLRDKVMAAAKESKRSATAEILARLEESFSEHDGFDGARAAGVKKDLLIKGIDDSDDTRPITRGELWDVLGRAIEQVLDGRTVGQPPDNAKPQPNTGPKPRKRYPKE
;
A
#
# COMPACT_ATOMS: atom_id res chain seq x y z
N MET A 1 -5.04 -38.62 -2.17
CA MET A 1 -5.28 -37.31 -1.50
C MET A 1 -6.06 -36.45 -2.46
N ALA A 2 -7.34 -36.19 -2.20
CA ALA A 2 -8.16 -35.33 -3.05
C ALA A 2 -7.81 -33.86 -2.78
N ARG A 3 -7.63 -33.05 -3.84
CA ARG A 3 -7.54 -31.59 -3.69
C ARG A 3 -8.85 -31.09 -3.10
N THR A 4 -8.77 -30.35 -2.01
CA THR A 4 -9.91 -29.76 -1.28
C THR A 4 -10.29 -28.38 -1.81
N ASP A 5 -9.63 -27.90 -2.87
CA ASP A 5 -9.85 -26.56 -3.41
C ASP A 5 -11.23 -26.45 -4.08
N PRO A 6 -11.99 -25.36 -3.83
CA PRO A 6 -13.29 -25.15 -4.45
C PRO A 6 -13.13 -24.93 -5.97
N GLN A 7 -13.85 -25.72 -6.78
CA GLN A 7 -13.87 -25.56 -8.22
C GLN A 7 -15.02 -24.64 -8.65
N PHE A 8 -14.70 -23.57 -9.39
CA PHE A 8 -15.68 -22.63 -9.93
C PHE A 8 -15.89 -22.83 -11.44
N ASN A 9 -17.16 -22.86 -11.86
CA ASN A 9 -17.52 -22.86 -13.28
C ASN A 9 -17.78 -21.42 -13.74
N LEU A 10 -16.82 -20.84 -14.48
CA LEU A 10 -16.90 -19.47 -14.97
C LEU A 10 -17.75 -19.39 -16.24
N ARG A 11 -18.74 -18.49 -16.25
CA ARG A 11 -19.51 -18.12 -17.45
C ARG A 11 -18.92 -16.84 -18.03
N ILE A 12 -18.09 -16.97 -19.05
CA ILE A 12 -17.39 -15.85 -19.69
C ILE A 12 -17.68 -15.79 -21.20
N PRO A 13 -17.64 -14.59 -21.81
CA PRO A 13 -17.73 -14.46 -23.26
C PRO A 13 -16.57 -15.19 -23.97
N GLU A 14 -16.82 -15.71 -25.17
CA GLU A 14 -15.82 -16.42 -25.97
C GLU A 14 -14.59 -15.54 -26.25
N THR A 15 -14.82 -14.26 -26.59
CA THR A 15 -13.75 -13.29 -26.83
C THR A 15 -12.81 -13.10 -25.62
N LEU A 16 -13.33 -13.24 -24.40
CA LEU A 16 -12.52 -13.15 -23.18
C LEU A 16 -11.75 -14.45 -22.95
N ARG A 17 -12.37 -15.60 -23.21
CA ARG A 17 -11.70 -16.90 -23.13
C ARG A 17 -10.49 -16.97 -24.05
N ASP A 18 -10.63 -16.51 -25.30
CA ASP A 18 -9.55 -16.54 -26.28
C ASP A 18 -8.37 -15.65 -25.85
N LYS A 19 -8.66 -14.46 -25.30
CA LYS A 19 -7.64 -13.57 -24.73
C LYS A 19 -6.87 -14.24 -23.60
N VAL A 20 -7.57 -14.93 -22.69
CA VAL A 20 -6.94 -15.65 -21.57
C VAL A 20 -6.07 -16.80 -22.09
N MET A 21 -6.53 -17.54 -23.10
CA MET A 21 -5.76 -18.63 -23.71
C MET A 21 -4.50 -18.13 -24.41
N ALA A 22 -4.60 -17.00 -25.13
CA ALA A 22 -3.44 -16.37 -25.77
C ALA A 22 -2.42 -15.89 -24.73
N ALA A 23 -2.88 -15.19 -23.68
CA ALA A 23 -2.02 -14.73 -22.58
C ALA A 23 -1.36 -15.90 -21.85
N ALA A 24 -2.09 -16.98 -21.57
CA ALA A 24 -1.54 -18.18 -20.93
C ALA A 24 -0.44 -18.84 -21.78
N LYS A 25 -0.60 -18.87 -23.10
CA LYS A 25 0.41 -19.39 -24.02
C LYS A 25 1.68 -18.54 -24.00
N GLU A 26 1.54 -17.22 -23.97
CA GLU A 26 2.65 -16.27 -23.87
C GLU A 26 3.38 -16.39 -22.53
N SER A 27 2.63 -16.48 -21.42
CA SER A 27 3.17 -16.62 -20.07
C SER A 27 3.67 -18.03 -19.74
N LYS A 28 3.50 -19.00 -20.66
CA LYS A 28 3.83 -20.43 -20.49
C LYS A 28 3.11 -21.05 -19.28
N ARG A 29 1.90 -20.59 -18.96
CA ARG A 29 1.06 -21.10 -17.88
C ARG A 29 -0.15 -21.84 -18.43
N SER A 30 -0.81 -22.62 -17.59
CA SER A 30 -2.15 -23.14 -17.91
C SER A 30 -3.16 -22.00 -17.86
N ALA A 31 -4.27 -22.12 -18.59
CA ALA A 31 -5.33 -21.12 -18.57
C ALA A 31 -5.86 -20.86 -17.14
N THR A 32 -6.01 -21.90 -16.33
CA THR A 32 -6.40 -21.77 -14.92
C THR A 32 -5.37 -21.00 -14.10
N ALA A 33 -4.08 -21.27 -14.30
CA ALA A 33 -3.02 -20.58 -13.57
C ALA A 33 -2.91 -19.10 -13.99
N GLU A 34 -3.13 -18.79 -15.26
CA GLU A 34 -3.18 -17.41 -15.75
C GLU A 34 -4.38 -16.64 -15.18
N ILE A 35 -5.55 -17.29 -15.09
CA ILE A 35 -6.74 -16.70 -14.44
C ILE A 35 -6.45 -16.39 -12.97
N LEU A 36 -5.85 -17.34 -12.24
CA LEU A 36 -5.50 -17.15 -10.82
C LEU A 36 -4.51 -16.00 -10.64
N ALA A 37 -3.43 -15.97 -11.43
CA ALA A 37 -2.42 -14.92 -11.35
C ALA A 37 -3.01 -13.52 -11.56
N ARG A 38 -3.90 -13.35 -12.56
CA ARG A 38 -4.57 -12.07 -12.82
C ARG A 38 -5.54 -11.66 -11.71
N LEU A 39 -6.23 -12.63 -11.10
CA LEU A 39 -7.10 -12.35 -9.95
C LEU A 39 -6.26 -11.90 -8.76
N GLU A 40 -5.19 -12.63 -8.43
CA GLU A 40 -4.26 -12.28 -7.34
C GLU A 40 -3.65 -10.89 -7.54
N GLU A 41 -3.22 -10.55 -8.76
CA GLU A 41 -2.72 -9.23 -9.13
C GLU A 41 -3.77 -8.14 -8.89
N SER A 42 -5.03 -8.36 -9.29
CA SER A 42 -6.10 -7.38 -9.12
C SER A 42 -6.42 -7.06 -7.65
N PHE A 43 -6.24 -8.02 -6.73
CA PHE A 43 -6.43 -7.79 -5.30
C PHE A 43 -5.19 -7.14 -4.67
N SER A 44 -3.98 -7.54 -5.10
CA SER A 44 -2.71 -6.99 -4.62
C SER A 44 -2.55 -5.50 -4.95
N GLU A 45 -3.00 -5.07 -6.13
CA GLU A 45 -3.03 -3.66 -6.51
C GLU A 45 -3.98 -2.84 -5.63
N HIS A 46 -5.07 -3.44 -5.13
CA HIS A 46 -6.04 -2.73 -4.31
C HIS A 46 -5.59 -2.60 -2.85
N ASP A 47 -4.94 -3.65 -2.30
CA ASP A 47 -4.46 -3.68 -0.92
C ASP A 47 -3.36 -2.64 -0.65
N GLY A 48 -2.50 -2.38 -1.64
CA GLY A 48 -1.46 -1.35 -1.55
C GLY A 48 -2.00 0.09 -1.46
N PHE A 49 -3.19 0.34 -2.04
CA PHE A 49 -3.83 1.66 -2.01
C PHE A 49 -4.74 1.85 -0.79
N ASP A 50 -5.38 0.79 -0.28
CA ASP A 50 -6.30 0.92 0.85
C ASP A 50 -5.57 1.07 2.20
N GLY A 51 -4.37 0.50 2.34
CA GLY A 51 -3.49 0.79 3.48
C GLY A 51 -3.05 2.26 3.55
N ALA A 52 -2.82 2.89 2.39
CA ALA A 52 -2.44 4.30 2.30
C ALA A 52 -3.63 5.27 2.47
N ARG A 53 -4.86 4.85 2.14
CA ARG A 53 -6.07 5.67 2.36
C ARG A 53 -6.46 5.79 3.83
N ALA A 54 -6.14 4.80 4.65
CA ALA A 54 -6.41 4.85 6.10
C ALA A 54 -5.42 5.75 6.86
N ALA A 55 -4.19 5.90 6.34
CA ALA A 55 -3.20 6.82 6.89
C ALA A 55 -3.42 8.23 6.31
N GLY A 56 -4.30 9.01 6.94
CA GLY A 56 -4.61 10.37 6.52
C GLY A 56 -3.35 11.19 6.21
N VAL A 57 -3.16 11.50 4.92
CA VAL A 57 -2.05 12.33 4.46
C VAL A 57 -2.29 13.76 4.95
N LYS A 58 -1.36 14.30 5.75
CA LYS A 58 -1.47 15.68 6.26
C LYS A 58 -1.37 16.66 5.09
N LYS A 59 -2.49 17.29 4.76
CA LYS A 59 -2.66 18.28 3.69
C LYS A 59 -1.57 19.37 3.68
N ASP A 60 -1.13 19.80 4.87
CA ASP A 60 -0.13 20.86 5.02
C ASP A 60 1.28 20.47 4.55
N LEU A 61 1.62 19.17 4.54
CA LEU A 61 2.91 18.69 4.02
C LEU A 61 2.93 18.63 2.50
N LEU A 62 1.79 18.37 1.85
CA LEU A 62 1.67 18.38 0.39
C LEU A 62 1.79 19.80 -0.18
N ILE A 63 1.24 20.80 0.52
CA ILE A 63 1.23 22.19 0.06
C ILE A 63 2.63 22.81 0.15
N LYS A 64 3.40 22.49 1.19
CA LYS A 64 4.76 23.04 1.37
C LYS A 64 5.76 22.63 0.27
N GLY A 65 5.55 21.51 -0.41
CA GLY A 65 6.43 21.06 -1.48
C GLY A 65 6.14 21.69 -2.86
N ILE A 66 5.02 22.40 -3.02
CA ILE A 66 4.60 22.97 -4.31
C ILE A 66 5.11 24.40 -4.51
N ASP A 67 5.36 25.14 -3.42
CA ASP A 67 5.76 26.56 -3.50
C ASP A 67 7.24 26.80 -3.83
N ASP A 68 8.11 25.78 -3.75
CA ASP A 68 9.57 25.94 -3.91
C ASP A 68 10.10 25.62 -5.32
N SER A 69 9.23 25.36 -6.31
CA SER A 69 9.66 25.05 -7.68
C SER A 69 8.96 25.94 -8.73
N ASP A 70 9.72 26.79 -9.41
CA ASP A 70 9.33 27.64 -10.55
C ASP A 70 8.81 26.87 -11.79
N ASP A 71 8.80 25.54 -11.78
CA ASP A 71 8.36 24.71 -12.91
C ASP A 71 6.94 24.16 -12.67
N THR A 72 5.93 24.87 -13.19
CA THR A 72 4.50 24.49 -13.14
C THR A 72 4.14 23.32 -14.09
N ARG A 73 5.08 22.39 -14.32
CA ARG A 73 4.81 21.24 -15.18
C ARG A 73 4.11 20.13 -14.40
N PRO A 74 3.06 19.52 -14.96
CA PRO A 74 2.41 18.37 -14.33
C PRO A 74 3.38 17.19 -14.29
N ILE A 75 3.62 16.67 -13.09
CA ILE A 75 4.46 15.49 -12.84
C ILE A 75 3.75 14.25 -13.39
N THR A 76 4.44 13.42 -14.16
CA THR A 76 3.89 12.16 -14.68
C THR A 76 3.85 11.09 -13.58
N ARG A 77 2.98 10.09 -13.77
CA ARG A 77 2.84 8.97 -12.80
C ARG A 77 4.17 8.25 -12.56
N GLY A 78 5.00 8.08 -13.59
CA GLY A 78 6.32 7.44 -13.48
C GLY A 78 7.30 8.24 -12.63
N GLU A 79 7.38 9.55 -12.86
CA GLU A 79 8.25 10.45 -12.09
C GLU A 79 7.85 10.50 -10.61
N LEU A 80 6.54 10.47 -10.32
CA LEU A 80 6.04 10.39 -8.95
C LEU A 80 6.49 9.10 -8.25
N TRP A 81 6.41 7.96 -8.93
CA TRP A 81 6.85 6.68 -8.38
C TRP A 81 8.36 6.62 -8.14
N ASP A 82 9.15 7.22 -9.03
CA ASP A 82 10.61 7.30 -8.87
C ASP A 82 11.02 8.17 -7.67
N VAL A 83 10.37 9.32 -7.49
CA VAL A 83 10.62 10.20 -6.34
C VAL A 83 10.20 9.51 -5.04
N LEU A 84 9.04 8.86 -5.04
CA LEU A 84 8.54 8.13 -3.88
C LEU A 84 9.45 6.95 -3.52
N GLY A 85 9.94 6.20 -4.50
CA GLY A 85 10.87 5.09 -4.31
C GLY A 85 12.17 5.53 -3.62
N ARG A 86 12.77 6.64 -4.10
CA ARG A 86 13.98 7.22 -3.50
C ARG A 86 13.73 7.71 -2.07
N ALA A 87 12.58 8.31 -1.82
CA ALA A 87 12.23 8.80 -0.47
C ALA A 87 12.10 7.63 0.52
N ILE A 88 11.50 6.51 0.10
CA ILE A 88 11.39 5.30 0.93
C ILE A 88 12.77 4.69 1.18
N GLU A 89 13.63 4.62 0.17
CA GLU A 89 14.99 4.10 0.28
C GLU A 89 15.83 4.92 1.27
N GLN A 90 15.72 6.25 1.24
CA GLN A 90 16.38 7.14 2.21
C GLN A 90 15.92 6.94 3.66
N VAL A 91 14.63 6.63 3.86
CA VAL A 91 14.07 6.32 5.18
C VAL A 91 14.57 4.97 5.68
N LEU A 92 14.65 3.96 4.81
CA LEU A 92 15.14 2.63 5.14
C LEU A 92 16.64 2.60 5.43
N ASP A 93 17.42 3.40 4.70
CA ASP A 93 18.87 3.54 4.89
C ASP A 93 19.26 4.34 6.15
N GLY A 94 18.28 4.76 6.97
CA GLY A 94 18.53 5.45 8.23
C GLY A 94 19.19 6.82 8.07
N ARG A 95 19.22 7.38 6.85
CA ARG A 95 19.75 8.72 6.56
C ARG A 95 18.71 9.81 6.80
N THR A 96 17.91 9.69 7.85
CA THR A 96 17.17 10.85 8.37
C THR A 96 18.16 11.74 9.12
N VAL A 97 18.86 12.61 8.38
CA VAL A 97 19.40 13.84 8.96
C VAL A 97 18.19 14.75 9.16
N GLY A 98 17.57 14.69 10.34
CA GLY A 98 16.41 15.53 10.62
C GLY A 98 15.67 15.12 11.88
N GLN A 99 16.12 15.71 13.00
CA GLN A 99 15.39 16.03 14.23
C GLN A 99 14.20 15.11 14.63
N PRO A 100 14.28 14.44 15.80
CA PRO A 100 13.10 13.85 16.44
C PRO A 100 11.97 14.88 16.53
N PRO A 101 10.70 14.48 16.36
CA PRO A 101 9.59 15.41 16.48
C PRO A 101 9.65 16.10 17.85
N ASP A 102 9.59 17.45 17.88
CA ASP A 102 9.61 18.30 19.09
C ASP A 102 8.59 17.91 20.17
N ASN A 103 7.64 17.03 19.82
CA ASN A 103 6.60 16.51 20.71
C ASN A 103 6.92 15.15 21.35
N ALA A 104 8.12 14.60 21.18
CA ALA A 104 8.57 13.46 21.98
C ALA A 104 8.79 13.94 23.43
N LYS A 105 7.73 13.88 24.25
CA LYS A 105 7.87 14.11 25.69
C LYS A 105 8.95 13.14 26.22
N PRO A 106 9.88 13.61 27.07
CA PRO A 106 11.01 12.80 27.56
C PRO A 106 10.59 11.61 28.43
N GLN A 107 9.29 11.46 28.73
CA GLN A 107 8.76 10.34 29.49
C GLN A 107 7.68 9.60 28.68
N PRO A 108 7.65 8.26 28.74
CA PRO A 108 6.63 7.46 28.08
C PRO A 108 5.24 7.89 28.54
N ASN A 109 4.27 7.88 27.63
CA ASN A 109 2.87 8.24 27.88
C ASN A 109 2.28 7.27 28.92
N THR A 110 2.48 7.59 30.19
CA THR A 110 1.99 6.82 31.32
C THR A 110 0.53 7.18 31.50
N GLY A 111 -0.33 6.17 31.45
CA GLY A 111 -1.77 6.32 31.51
C GLY A 111 -2.25 7.06 32.77
N PRO A 112 -3.54 7.39 32.84
CA PRO A 112 -4.10 8.19 33.93
C PRO A 112 -3.74 7.59 35.30
N LYS A 113 -3.36 8.45 36.25
CA LYS A 113 -2.95 8.02 37.60
C LYS A 113 -4.00 7.08 38.22
N PRO A 114 -3.58 5.96 38.84
CA PRO A 114 -4.50 5.03 39.47
C PRO A 114 -5.32 5.73 40.57
N ARG A 115 -6.63 5.44 40.61
CA ARG A 115 -7.55 6.04 41.60
C ARG A 115 -7.25 5.48 43.00
N LYS A 116 -7.32 6.34 44.02
CA LYS A 116 -7.20 5.93 45.44
C LYS A 116 -8.30 4.92 45.78
N ARG A 117 -7.93 3.78 46.35
CA ARG A 117 -8.89 2.85 46.97
C ARG A 117 -9.24 3.37 48.36
N TYR A 118 -10.51 3.63 48.61
CA TYR A 118 -10.97 3.91 49.97
C TYR A 118 -10.88 2.64 50.81
N PRO A 119 -10.52 2.74 52.11
CA PRO A 119 -10.57 1.60 53.02
C PRO A 119 -12.01 1.09 53.09
N LYS A 120 -12.16 -0.24 53.08
CA LYS A 120 -13.45 -0.87 53.35
C LYS A 120 -13.59 -0.96 54.88
N GLU A 121 -14.68 -0.41 55.39
CA GLU A 121 -15.17 -0.70 56.75
C GLU A 121 -15.52 -2.18 56.91
#